data_AF-M4CBI8-F1
#
_entry.id   AF-M4CBI8-F1
#
_cell.length_a   1.000
_cell.length_b   1.000
_cell.length_c   1.000
_cell.angle_alpha   90.00
_cell.angle_beta   90.00
_cell.angle_gamma   90.00
#
_symmetry.space_group_name_H-M   'P 1'
#
loop_
_entity.id
_entity.type
_entity.pdbx_description
1 polymer ?
#
loop_
_entity_poly.entity_id
_entity_poly.type
_entity_poly.pdbx_seq_one_letter_code
_entity_poly.pdbx_strand_id
1 'polypeptide(L)'
;MSLNPLIFPYFILVSLFLFYFASSQTLPKEEVDALRAVATALKKSNWNFNVDPCDLTSSDGGWRNPNADKLFEDKVTCSCTSTVCHVTKMFVPPLLPL
;
A
#
# COMPACT_ATOMS: atom_id res chain seq x y z
N MET A 1 9.19 -10.69 -43.79
CA MET A 1 9.84 -9.72 -42.89
C MET A 1 10.53 -10.52 -41.80
N SER A 2 11.86 -10.59 -41.82
CA SER A 2 12.64 -11.32 -40.81
C SER A 2 12.69 -10.48 -39.55
N LEU A 3 12.04 -10.93 -38.48
CA LEU A 3 12.13 -10.31 -37.16
C LEU A 3 13.49 -10.72 -36.56
N ASN A 4 14.35 -9.73 -36.33
CA ASN A 4 15.69 -9.94 -35.78
C ASN A 4 15.58 -10.67 -34.43
N PRO A 5 16.23 -11.85 -34.24
CA PRO A 5 16.07 -12.68 -33.05
C PRO A 5 16.48 -12.00 -31.73
N LEU A 6 17.18 -10.87 -31.81
CA LEU A 6 17.58 -10.05 -30.67
C LEU A 6 16.47 -9.12 -30.14
N ILE A 7 15.38 -8.92 -30.89
CA ILE A 7 14.29 -8.02 -30.49
C ILE A 7 13.45 -8.61 -29.35
N PHE A 8 13.20 -9.93 -29.39
CA PHE A 8 12.40 -10.62 -28.39
C PHE A 8 13.04 -10.60 -26.98
N PRO A 9 14.32 -10.94 -26.78
CA PRO A 9 14.95 -10.86 -25.45
C PRO A 9 15.08 -9.41 -24.98
N TYR A 10 15.29 -8.45 -25.88
CA TYR A 10 15.36 -7.02 -25.53
C TYR A 10 14.03 -6.50 -24.96
N PHE A 11 12.90 -6.89 -25.57
CA PHE A 11 11.57 -6.49 -25.09
C PHE A 11 11.25 -7.07 -23.71
N ILE A 12 11.66 -8.32 -23.45
CA ILE A 12 11.54 -8.95 -22.12
C ILE A 12 12.39 -8.20 -21.08
N LEU A 13 13.63 -7.84 -21.42
CA LEU A 13 14.55 -7.12 -20.54
C LEU A 13 14.02 -5.72 -20.18
N VAL A 14 13.53 -4.98 -21.17
CA VAL A 14 12.92 -3.65 -20.97
C VAL A 14 11.66 -3.74 -20.11
N SER A 15 10.83 -4.77 -20.33
CA SER A 15 9.62 -4.98 -19.53
C SER A 15 9.96 -5.26 -18.06
N LEU A 16 10.94 -6.15 -17.79
CA LEU A 16 11.40 -6.46 -16.43
C LEU A 16 11.97 -5.24 -15.70
N PHE A 17 12.70 -4.36 -16.42
CA PHE A 17 13.19 -3.10 -15.85
C PHE A 17 12.04 -2.16 -15.46
N LEU A 18 10.98 -2.06 -16.27
CA LEU A 18 9.82 -1.20 -15.97
C LEU A 18 9.01 -1.69 -14.76
N PHE A 19 8.92 -3.00 -14.52
CA PHE A 19 8.27 -3.55 -13.33
C PHE A 19 9.08 -3.29 -12.04
N TYR A 20 10.40 -3.10 -12.12
CA TYR A 20 11.25 -2.86 -10.95
C TYR A 20 11.11 -1.44 -10.38
N PHE A 21 10.59 -0.48 -11.15
CA PHE A 21 10.35 0.89 -10.70
C PHE A 21 8.94 1.12 -10.12
N ALA A 22 8.09 0.10 -10.11
CA ALA A 22 6.85 0.11 -9.32
C ALA A 22 7.15 -0.19 -7.84
N SER A 23 8.15 0.51 -7.28
CA SER A 23 8.44 0.44 -5.86
C SER A 23 7.36 1.26 -5.14
N SER A 24 6.43 0.55 -4.51
CA SER A 24 5.58 1.10 -3.47
C SER A 24 6.45 1.92 -2.51
N GLN A 25 6.10 3.20 -2.35
CA GLN A 25 6.85 4.15 -1.55
C GLN A 25 6.80 3.71 -0.09
N THR A 26 7.85 3.06 0.36
CA THR A 26 7.85 2.37 1.65
C THR A 26 7.85 3.37 2.81
N LEU A 27 6.91 3.22 3.76
CA LEU A 27 6.91 3.96 5.01
C LEU A 27 8.21 3.75 5.79
N PRO A 28 8.65 4.74 6.60
CA PRO A 28 9.70 4.55 7.58
C PRO A 28 9.37 3.38 8.52
N LYS A 29 10.40 2.66 8.96
CA LYS A 29 10.22 1.50 9.85
C LYS A 29 9.55 1.89 11.17
N GLU A 30 9.84 3.09 11.65
CA GLU A 30 9.27 3.65 12.87
C GLU A 30 7.75 3.83 12.76
N GLU A 31 7.26 4.25 11.58
CA GLU A 31 5.82 4.38 11.34
C GLU A 31 5.15 3.01 11.24
N VAL A 32 5.79 2.03 10.60
CA VAL A 32 5.26 0.65 10.54
C VAL A 32 5.14 0.06 11.95
N ASP A 33 6.15 0.26 12.80
CA ASP A 33 6.14 -0.24 14.18
C ASP A 33 5.07 0.49 15.02
N ALA A 34 4.88 1.80 14.82
CA ALA A 34 3.79 2.55 15.44
C ALA A 34 2.40 2.06 14.98
N LEU A 35 2.22 1.76 13.69
CA LEU A 35 0.98 1.20 13.16
C LEU A 35 0.69 -0.19 13.74
N ARG A 36 1.69 -1.02 14.01
CA ARG A 36 1.51 -2.30 14.72
C ARG A 36 1.01 -2.11 16.14
N ALA A 37 1.54 -1.11 16.85
CA ALA A 37 1.07 -0.77 18.19
C ALA A 37 -0.40 -0.29 18.15
N VAL A 38 -0.75 0.56 17.19
CA VAL A 38 -2.13 1.02 16.95
C VAL A 38 -3.06 -0.16 16.65
N ALA A 39 -2.68 -1.06 15.75
CA ALA A 39 -3.49 -2.24 15.40
C ALA A 39 -3.74 -3.13 16.61
N THR A 40 -2.73 -3.30 17.46
CA THR A 40 -2.84 -4.05 18.72
C THR A 40 -3.82 -3.37 19.66
N ALA A 41 -3.69 -2.05 19.85
CA ALA A 41 -4.58 -1.27 20.71
C ALA A 41 -6.04 -1.29 20.22
N LEU A 42 -6.25 -1.24 18.91
CA LEU A 42 -7.56 -1.28 18.27
C LEU A 42 -8.09 -2.71 18.05
N LYS A 43 -7.33 -3.76 18.41
CA LYS A 43 -7.63 -5.17 18.10
C LYS A 43 -7.94 -5.41 16.61
N LYS A 44 -7.30 -4.65 15.73
CA LYS A 44 -7.48 -4.71 14.28
C LYS A 44 -6.56 -5.80 13.71
N SER A 45 -7.12 -6.95 13.37
CA SER A 45 -6.36 -8.12 12.88
C SER A 45 -6.29 -8.22 11.36
N ASN A 46 -7.08 -7.44 10.64
CA ASN A 46 -7.20 -7.50 9.19
C ASN A 46 -6.20 -6.59 8.44
N TRP A 47 -5.25 -5.97 9.14
CA TRP A 47 -4.20 -5.15 8.52
C TRP A 47 -2.99 -5.99 8.12
N ASN A 48 -2.62 -5.92 6.84
CA ASN A 48 -1.43 -6.56 6.30
C ASN A 48 -0.28 -5.56 6.23
N PHE A 49 0.66 -5.66 7.17
CA PHE A 49 1.87 -4.82 7.23
C PHE A 49 2.90 -5.12 6.14
N ASN A 50 2.66 -6.12 5.31
CA ASN A 50 3.47 -6.40 4.13
C ASN A 50 2.98 -5.67 2.87
N VAL A 51 1.82 -5.00 2.98
CA VAL A 51 1.28 -4.10 1.95
C VAL A 51 1.39 -2.68 2.47
N ASP A 52 1.85 -1.79 1.61
CA ASP A 52 2.01 -0.38 1.93
C ASP A 52 0.64 0.29 2.12
N PRO A 53 0.37 0.85 3.32
CA PRO A 53 -0.87 1.54 3.59
C PRO A 53 -1.04 2.80 2.75
N CYS A 54 0.01 3.35 2.13
CA CYS A 54 -0.05 4.50 1.24
C CYS A 54 -0.32 4.16 -0.23
N ASP A 55 -0.30 2.88 -0.60
CA ASP A 55 -0.67 2.46 -1.95
C ASP A 55 -2.18 2.65 -2.17
N LEU A 56 -2.57 3.71 -2.87
CA LEU A 56 -3.98 4.02 -3.19
C LEU A 56 -4.53 3.17 -4.34
N THR A 57 -3.67 2.44 -5.06
CA THR A 57 -4.07 1.62 -6.21
C THR A 57 -4.63 0.27 -5.79
N SER A 58 -4.26 -0.17 -4.57
CA SER A 58 -4.73 -1.41 -3.97
C SER A 58 -5.64 -1.16 -2.77
N SER A 59 -6.67 -1.98 -2.64
CA SER A 59 -7.44 -2.14 -1.40
C SER A 59 -6.99 -3.38 -0.61
N ASP A 60 -5.93 -4.04 -1.07
CA ASP A 60 -5.36 -5.20 -0.41
C ASP A 60 -4.67 -4.77 0.88
N GLY A 61 -4.73 -5.65 1.88
CA GLY A 61 -4.13 -5.40 3.18
C GLY A 61 -4.99 -4.65 4.19
N GLY A 62 -6.24 -4.31 3.86
CA GLY A 62 -7.25 -3.92 4.86
C GLY A 62 -7.06 -2.52 5.48
N TRP A 63 -6.15 -1.72 4.92
CA TRP A 63 -5.89 -0.34 5.34
C TRP A 63 -7.00 0.64 4.93
N ARG A 64 -7.76 0.29 3.89
CA ARG A 64 -8.85 1.09 3.37
C ARG A 64 -10.07 0.23 3.09
N ASN A 65 -11.23 0.82 3.29
CA ASN A 65 -12.50 0.23 2.86
C ASN A 65 -13.31 1.29 2.10
N PRO A 66 -13.03 1.51 0.80
CA PRO A 66 -13.66 2.57 0.02
C PRO A 66 -15.16 2.35 -0.24
N ASN A 67 -15.69 1.15 0.02
CA ASN A 67 -17.08 0.77 -0.23
C ASN A 67 -17.93 0.72 1.03
N ALA A 68 -17.38 1.05 2.21
CA ALA A 68 -18.17 1.12 3.43
C ALA A 68 -19.06 2.36 3.46
N ASP A 69 -20.15 2.30 4.22
CA ASP A 69 -20.87 3.51 4.62
C ASP A 69 -19.88 4.47 5.28
N LYS A 70 -20.04 5.78 5.10
CA LYS A 70 -19.10 6.82 5.59
C LYS A 70 -18.74 6.71 7.09
N LEU A 71 -19.58 6.05 7.87
CA LEU A 71 -19.38 5.80 9.31
C LEU A 71 -18.43 4.63 9.61
N PHE A 72 -18.13 3.77 8.62
CA PHE A 72 -17.33 2.55 8.71
C PHE A 72 -16.17 2.50 7.70
N GLU A 73 -15.90 3.60 6.99
CA GLU A 73 -14.76 3.68 6.08
C GLU A 73 -13.44 3.62 6.86
N ASP A 74 -12.64 2.58 6.64
CA ASP A 74 -11.22 2.64 6.99
C ASP A 74 -10.52 3.57 5.99
N LYS A 75 -9.80 4.58 6.46
CA LYS A 75 -9.09 5.54 5.61
C LYS A 75 -7.72 5.91 6.14
N VAL A 76 -6.69 5.66 5.33
CA VAL A 76 -5.33 6.14 5.57
C VAL A 76 -4.98 7.23 4.54
N THR A 77 -4.53 8.38 5.05
CA THR A 77 -4.05 9.52 4.26
C THR A 77 -2.55 9.68 4.46
N CYS A 78 -1.83 9.77 3.34
CA CYS A 78 -0.38 9.89 3.33
C CYS A 78 0.07 11.19 2.68
N SER A 79 1.23 11.67 3.11
CA SER A 79 1.97 12.75 2.45
C SER A 79 3.33 12.20 2.06
N CYS A 80 3.64 12.23 0.76
CA CYS A 80 4.86 11.65 0.23
C CYS A 80 5.78 12.74 -0.31
N THR A 81 7.04 12.72 0.11
CA THR A 81 8.08 13.62 -0.36
C THR A 81 9.13 12.81 -1.13
N SER A 82 9.06 12.89 -2.46
CA SER A 82 9.91 12.16 -3.42
C SER A 82 9.87 10.64 -3.26
N THR A 83 10.60 10.09 -2.28
CA THR A 83 10.78 8.64 -2.08
C THR A 83 10.21 8.12 -0.77
N VAL A 84 9.94 9.00 0.20
CA VAL A 84 9.43 8.63 1.52
C VAL A 84 8.01 9.11 1.68
N CYS A 85 7.12 8.20 2.09
CA CYS A 85 5.74 8.50 2.47
C CYS A 85 5.57 8.48 3.98
N HIS A 86 4.81 9.45 4.48
CA HIS A 86 4.42 9.53 5.87
C HIS A 86 2.91 9.40 6.00
N VAL A 87 2.46 8.55 6.92
CA VAL A 87 1.05 8.52 7.30
C VAL A 87 0.74 9.76 8.13
N THR A 88 -0.14 10.63 7.60
CA THR A 88 -0.47 11.90 8.25
C THR A 88 -1.80 11.83 8.98
N LYS A 89 -2.75 11.03 8.49
CA LYS A 89 -4.06 10.85 9.11
C LYS A 89 -4.54 9.43 8.91
N MET A 90 -5.16 8.89 9.94
CA MET A 90 -5.90 7.63 9.88
C MET A 90 -7.29 7.84 10.48
N PHE A 91 -8.29 7.26 9.85
CA PHE A 91 -9.63 7.11 10.39
C PHE A 91 -9.96 5.63 10.40
N VAL A 92 -10.27 5.12 11.58
CA VAL A 92 -10.61 3.72 11.82
C VAL A 92 -11.88 3.76 12.66
N PRO A 93 -13.02 3.24 12.15
CA PRO A 93 -14.24 3.20 12.92
C PRO A 93 -14.04 2.30 14.15
N PRO A 94 -14.70 2.61 15.28
CA PRO A 94 -14.67 1.75 16.44
C PRO A 94 -15.21 0.35 16.06
N LEU A 95 -14.59 -0.69 16.60
CA LEU A 95 -15.14 -2.05 16.53
C LEU A 95 -16.48 -2.02 17.29
N LEU A 96 -17.57 -1.81 16.57
CA LEU A 96 -18.90 -2.04 17.14
C LEU A 96 -18.96 -3.54 17.47
N PRO A 97 -19.24 -3.91 18.73
CA PRO A 97 -19.62 -5.28 19.01
C PRO A 97 -20.96 -5.50 18.30
N LEU A 98 -20.96 -6.33 17.25
CA LEU A 98 -22.18 -6.96 16.76
C LEU A 98 -22.70 -7.93 17.83
#